data_AF-A0A1H7N0D8-F1
#
_entry.id   AF-A0A1H7N0D8-F1
#
_cell.length_a   1.000
_cell.length_b   1.000
_cell.length_c   1.000
_cell.angle_alpha   90.00
_cell.angle_beta   90.00
_cell.angle_gamma   90.00
#
_symmetry.space_group_name_H-M   'P 1'
#
loop_
_entity.id
_entity.type
_entity.pdbx_description
1 polymer ?
#
loop_
_entity_poly.entity_id
_entity_poly.type
_entity_poly.pdbx_seq_one_letter_code
_entity_poly.pdbx_strand_id
1 'polypeptide(L)'
;MDIEATKAYYAGMGRESVCSCDYCQNLVDEIKLAYPKVAEFLSELGVNIELPFEVFLPIENDDGYMDYYAVQYLAVGEPDGFEETKIGDISVYITEVHPAATYKGKYFVIEAGTFHIKCRYDKYKFN
;
A
#
# COMPACT_ATOMS: atom_id res chain seq x y z
N MET A 1 -16.48 -2.73 -8.36
CA MET A 1 -15.55 -3.18 -7.29
C MET A 1 -16.28 -4.11 -6.32
N ASP A 2 -15.61 -5.11 -5.74
CA ASP A 2 -16.16 -6.01 -4.71
C ASP A 2 -15.44 -5.82 -3.36
N ILE A 3 -16.05 -5.02 -2.47
CA ILE A 3 -15.48 -4.64 -1.18
C ILE A 3 -15.39 -5.85 -0.24
N GLU A 4 -16.41 -6.71 -0.19
CA GLU A 4 -16.42 -7.85 0.74
C GLU A 4 -15.42 -8.92 0.31
N ALA A 5 -15.29 -9.16 -1.00
CA ALA A 5 -14.25 -10.05 -1.50
C ALA A 5 -12.84 -9.47 -1.28
N THR A 6 -12.67 -8.14 -1.36
CA THR A 6 -11.40 -7.47 -1.05
C THR A 6 -11.04 -7.64 0.43
N LYS A 7 -12.00 -7.44 1.35
CA LYS A 7 -11.80 -7.72 2.79
C LYS A 7 -11.41 -9.17 3.04
N ALA A 8 -12.07 -10.12 2.37
CA ALA A 8 -11.77 -11.54 2.51
C ALA A 8 -10.36 -11.89 2.00
N TYR A 9 -9.91 -11.25 0.91
CA TYR A 9 -8.54 -11.36 0.40
C TYR A 9 -7.52 -10.94 1.45
N TYR A 10 -7.70 -9.76 2.06
CA TYR A 10 -6.79 -9.24 3.09
C TYR A 10 -6.89 -9.99 4.43
N ALA A 11 -8.06 -10.51 4.80
CA ALA A 11 -8.23 -11.27 6.05
C ALA A 11 -7.43 -12.59 6.07
N GLY A 12 -7.12 -13.14 4.90
CA GLY A 12 -6.26 -14.32 4.76
C GLY A 12 -4.76 -14.02 4.78
N MET A 13 -4.36 -12.75 4.85
CA MET A 13 -2.98 -12.30 4.80
C MET A 13 -2.50 -11.85 6.17
N GLY A 14 -1.22 -12.08 6.42
CA GLY A 14 -0.51 -11.57 7.59
C GLY A 14 0.73 -10.78 7.19
N ARG A 15 1.48 -10.36 8.21
CA ARG A 15 2.74 -9.61 8.04
C ARG A 15 3.74 -10.33 7.14
N GLU A 16 3.75 -11.66 7.22
CA GLU A 16 4.56 -12.58 6.42
C GLU A 16 4.22 -12.57 4.93
N SER A 17 3.07 -12.01 4.54
CA SER A 17 2.69 -11.81 3.14
C SER A 17 3.38 -10.59 2.52
N VAL A 18 3.94 -9.69 3.34
CA VAL A 18 4.70 -8.51 2.89
C VAL A 18 6.16 -8.91 2.68
N CYS A 19 6.81 -8.34 1.66
CA CYS A 19 8.24 -8.51 1.43
C CYS A 19 9.06 -8.31 2.72
N SER A 20 9.99 -9.24 2.98
CA SER A 20 10.77 -9.26 4.22
C SER A 20 11.94 -8.28 4.25
N CYS A 21 12.13 -7.45 3.21
CA CYS A 21 13.20 -6.46 3.20
C CYS A 21 12.94 -5.34 4.20
N ASP A 22 14.01 -4.79 4.75
CA ASP A 22 13.98 -3.72 5.77
C ASP A 22 13.16 -2.51 5.32
N TYR A 23 13.21 -2.14 4.03
CA TYR A 23 12.39 -1.06 3.46
C TYR A 23 10.88 -1.35 3.56
N CYS A 24 10.41 -2.51 3.08
CA CYS A 24 8.98 -2.83 3.16
C CYS A 24 8.53 -3.08 4.60
N GLN A 25 9.43 -3.57 5.45
CA GLN A 25 9.10 -3.73 6.86
C GLN A 25 8.97 -2.37 7.56
N ASN A 26 9.89 -1.44 7.31
CA ASN A 26 9.78 -0.06 7.81
C ASN A 26 8.48 0.62 7.37
N LEU A 27 8.11 0.48 6.09
CA LEU A 27 6.90 1.08 5.53
C LEU A 27 5.67 0.75 6.37
N VAL A 28 5.36 -0.54 6.52
CA VAL A 28 4.07 -0.91 7.11
C VAL A 28 4.05 -0.76 8.63
N ASP A 29 5.22 -0.71 9.28
CA ASP A 29 5.32 -0.37 10.71
C ASP A 29 4.86 1.07 10.97
N GLU A 30 4.97 1.97 9.98
CA GLU A 30 4.78 3.42 10.16
C GLU A 30 3.64 4.01 9.30
N ILE A 31 3.30 3.44 8.14
CA ILE A 31 2.40 4.05 7.13
C ILE A 31 1.02 4.40 7.69
N LYS A 32 0.43 3.52 8.49
CA LYS A 32 -0.89 3.75 9.08
C LYS A 32 -0.86 4.82 10.16
N LEU A 33 0.24 4.92 10.91
CA LEU A 33 0.44 5.96 11.93
C LEU A 33 0.64 7.32 11.27
N ALA A 34 1.41 7.37 10.18
CA ALA A 34 1.70 8.59 9.43
C ALA A 34 0.50 9.07 8.58
N TYR A 35 -0.28 8.15 8.01
CA TYR A 35 -1.38 8.46 7.08
C TYR A 35 -2.71 7.78 7.46
N PRO A 36 -3.27 8.05 8.66
CA PRO A 36 -4.48 7.39 9.14
C PRO A 36 -5.72 7.66 8.26
N LYS A 37 -5.79 8.82 7.61
CA LYS A 37 -6.90 9.14 6.69
C LYS A 37 -6.85 8.34 5.39
N VAL A 38 -5.64 8.06 4.89
CA VAL A 38 -5.47 7.19 3.72
C VAL A 38 -5.80 5.75 4.11
N ALA A 39 -5.40 5.34 5.32
CA ALA A 39 -5.76 4.03 5.87
C ALA A 39 -7.28 3.84 6.01
N GLU A 40 -7.98 4.87 6.49
CA GLU A 40 -9.44 4.89 6.59
C GLU A 40 -10.08 4.76 5.21
N PHE A 41 -9.69 5.62 4.25
CA PHE A 41 -10.18 5.56 2.87
C PHE A 41 -9.97 4.18 2.23
N LEU A 42 -8.75 3.63 2.30
CA LEU A 42 -8.45 2.30 1.76
C LEU A 42 -9.29 1.21 2.45
N SER A 43 -9.50 1.32 3.77
CA SER A 43 -10.34 0.38 4.51
C SER A 43 -11.81 0.42 4.07
N GLU A 44 -12.33 1.57 3.62
CA GLU A 44 -13.69 1.67 3.04
C GLU A 44 -13.78 0.87 1.73
N LEU A 45 -12.69 0.77 0.98
CA LEU A 45 -12.55 -0.08 -0.21
C LEU A 45 -12.27 -1.56 0.14
N GLY A 46 -12.10 -1.88 1.42
CA GLY A 46 -11.72 -3.21 1.90
C GLY A 46 -10.23 -3.51 1.87
N VAL A 47 -9.40 -2.52 1.51
CA VAL A 47 -7.94 -2.61 1.40
C VAL A 47 -7.28 -2.34 2.75
N ASN A 48 -6.28 -3.15 3.12
CA ASN A 48 -5.43 -2.87 4.28
C ASN A 48 -4.13 -2.18 3.84
N ILE A 49 -3.94 -0.93 4.27
CA ILE A 49 -2.74 -0.12 3.98
C ILE A 49 -1.42 -0.78 4.46
N GLU A 50 -1.48 -1.63 5.48
CA GLU A 50 -0.32 -2.30 6.06
C GLU A 50 0.07 -3.58 5.28
N LEU A 51 -0.67 -3.91 4.23
CA LEU A 51 -0.47 -5.10 3.39
C LEU A 51 -0.36 -4.68 1.91
N PRO A 52 0.69 -3.95 1.52
CA PRO A 52 0.87 -3.55 0.14
C PRO A 52 1.03 -4.77 -0.78
N PHE A 53 0.47 -4.67 -1.98
CA PHE A 53 0.66 -5.64 -3.06
C PHE A 53 2.06 -5.52 -3.68
N GLU A 54 2.50 -4.30 -3.95
CA GLU A 54 3.83 -4.00 -4.49
C GLU A 54 4.32 -2.65 -3.93
N VAL A 55 5.62 -2.54 -3.73
CA VAL A 55 6.26 -1.35 -3.17
C VAL A 55 7.51 -1.05 -3.98
N PHE A 56 7.57 0.13 -4.58
CA PHE A 56 8.77 0.56 -5.29
C PHE A 56 9.89 0.87 -4.31
N LEU A 57 11.14 0.67 -4.74
CA LEU A 57 12.31 0.97 -3.92
C LEU A 57 12.25 2.46 -3.49
N PRO A 58 12.25 2.76 -2.18
CA PRO A 58 12.16 4.13 -1.71
C PRO A 58 13.47 4.89 -1.92
N ILE A 59 13.40 6.21 -1.82
CA ILE A 59 14.58 7.06 -1.72
C ILE A 59 14.74 7.48 -0.25
N GLU A 60 15.89 7.17 0.34
CA GLU A 60 16.27 7.70 1.65
C GLU A 60 16.63 9.17 1.56
N ASN A 61 16.09 9.95 2.50
CA ASN A 61 16.33 11.37 2.63
C ASN A 61 17.27 11.66 3.81
N ASP A 62 17.98 12.79 3.74
CA ASP A 62 18.93 13.21 4.79
C ASP A 62 18.27 13.64 6.12
N ASP A 63 16.93 13.67 6.18
CA ASP A 63 16.13 14.08 7.34
C ASP A 63 15.69 12.91 8.24
N GLY A 64 16.12 11.69 7.92
CA GLY A 64 15.74 10.47 8.64
C GLY A 64 14.37 9.93 8.25
N TYR A 65 13.90 10.28 7.06
CA TYR A 65 12.72 9.72 6.41
C TYR A 65 13.10 9.12 5.06
N MET A 66 12.15 8.41 4.45
CA MET A 66 12.28 7.92 3.10
C MET A 66 10.96 8.08 2.35
N ASP A 67 11.09 8.33 1.05
CA ASP A 67 9.96 8.54 0.15
C ASP A 67 9.66 7.27 -0.64
N TYR A 68 8.48 6.71 -0.41
CA TYR A 68 7.92 5.60 -1.16
C TYR A 68 7.00 6.17 -2.24
N TYR A 69 7.51 6.34 -3.47
CA TYR A 69 6.79 7.05 -4.54
C TYR A 69 5.50 6.39 -5.01
N ALA A 70 5.43 5.06 -4.89
CA ALA A 70 4.31 4.26 -5.32
C ALA A 70 4.16 3.05 -4.40
N VAL A 71 3.01 2.98 -3.73
CA VAL A 71 2.59 1.81 -2.96
C VAL A 71 1.30 1.30 -3.57
N GLN A 72 1.32 0.05 -4.02
CA GLN A 72 0.22 -0.54 -4.77
C GLN A 72 -0.59 -1.50 -3.89
N TYR A 73 -1.90 -1.57 -4.14
CA TYR A 73 -2.85 -2.42 -3.42
C TYR A 73 -3.76 -3.13 -4.41
N LEU A 74 -4.13 -4.38 -4.10
CA LEU A 74 -5.02 -5.17 -4.93
C LEU A 74 -6.46 -5.03 -4.42
N ALA A 75 -7.36 -4.63 -5.32
CA ALA A 75 -8.80 -4.64 -5.07
C ALA A 75 -9.47 -5.71 -5.93
N VAL A 76 -10.38 -6.47 -5.33
CA VAL A 76 -11.08 -7.57 -6.01
C VAL A 76 -12.25 -7.04 -6.83
N GLY A 77 -12.46 -7.66 -8.00
CA GLY A 77 -13.52 -7.32 -8.93
C GLY A 77 -13.06 -6.40 -10.06
N GLU A 78 -14.03 -5.80 -10.74
CA GLU A 78 -13.81 -4.74 -11.74
C GLU A 78 -13.74 -3.37 -11.06
N PRO A 79 -13.09 -2.35 -11.64
CA PRO A 79 -12.96 -1.01 -11.07
C PRO A 79 -14.26 -0.18 -11.05
N ASP A 80 -15.40 -0.77 -11.41
CA ASP A 80 -16.70 -0.08 -11.42
C ASP A 80 -16.96 0.66 -10.11
N GLY A 81 -17.20 1.97 -10.22
CA GLY A 81 -17.50 2.87 -9.10
C GLY A 81 -16.27 3.37 -8.33
N PHE A 82 -15.05 3.00 -8.73
CA PHE A 82 -13.84 3.61 -8.20
C PHE A 82 -13.63 4.99 -8.84
N GLU A 83 -13.36 6.00 -8.01
CA GLU A 83 -13.02 7.35 -8.45
C GLU A 83 -11.63 7.71 -7.95
N GLU A 84 -10.77 8.18 -8.86
CA GLU A 84 -9.47 8.72 -8.48
C GLU A 84 -9.66 9.85 -7.47
N THR A 85 -8.95 9.74 -6.35
CA THR A 85 -9.17 10.62 -5.20
C THR A 85 -7.84 11.09 -4.65
N LYS A 86 -7.83 12.31 -4.08
CA LYS A 86 -6.68 12.85 -3.36
C LYS A 86 -7.03 13.00 -1.87
N ILE A 87 -6.26 12.33 -1.01
CA ILE A 87 -6.43 12.35 0.44
C ILE A 87 -5.24 13.08 1.05
N GLY A 88 -5.44 14.34 1.42
CA GLY A 88 -4.33 15.24 1.78
C GLY A 88 -3.43 15.43 0.57
N ASP A 89 -2.18 14.99 0.66
CA ASP A 89 -1.19 15.05 -0.42
C ASP A 89 -1.04 13.74 -1.20
N ILE A 90 -1.73 12.67 -0.78
CA ILE A 90 -1.65 11.35 -1.42
C ILE A 90 -2.72 11.22 -2.49
N SER A 91 -2.29 11.06 -3.74
CA SER A 91 -3.15 10.64 -4.84
C SER A 91 -3.37 9.13 -4.80
N VAL A 92 -4.60 8.69 -5.02
CA VAL A 92 -4.99 7.28 -5.09
C VAL A 92 -5.74 7.04 -6.40
N TYR A 93 -5.17 6.21 -7.28
CA TYR A 93 -5.66 6.00 -8.65
C TYR A 93 -5.43 4.57 -9.11
N ILE A 94 -6.04 4.18 -10.24
CA ILE A 94 -5.85 2.85 -10.83
C ILE A 94 -4.56 2.84 -11.67
N THR A 95 -3.76 1.79 -11.53
CA THR A 95 -2.57 1.59 -12.36
C THR A 95 -2.66 0.28 -13.15
N GLU A 96 -2.14 0.28 -14.38
CA GLU A 96 -1.92 -0.93 -15.19
C GLU A 96 -0.47 -1.43 -15.11
N VAL A 97 0.41 -0.67 -14.43
CA VAL A 97 1.83 -0.99 -14.28
C VAL A 97 2.06 -1.66 -12.94
N HIS A 98 1.88 -2.97 -12.91
CA HIS A 98 2.01 -3.78 -11.70
C HIS A 98 2.47 -5.21 -12.06
N PRO A 99 3.07 -5.96 -11.13
CA PRO A 99 3.35 -7.37 -11.35
C PRO A 99 2.05 -8.17 -11.49
N ALA A 100 2.15 -9.36 -12.07
CA ALA A 100 1.00 -10.26 -12.14
C ALA A 100 0.64 -10.78 -10.74
N ALA A 101 -0.61 -10.61 -10.31
CA ALA A 101 -1.07 -11.16 -9.04
C ALA A 101 -1.24 -12.69 -9.10
N THR A 102 -1.06 -13.33 -7.95
CA THR A 102 -1.36 -14.76 -7.78
C THR A 102 -2.86 -15.03 -7.66
N TYR A 103 -3.63 -14.02 -7.27
CA TYR A 103 -5.10 -14.06 -7.20
C TYR A 103 -5.70 -14.44 -8.57
N LYS A 104 -6.63 -15.39 -8.57
CA LYS A 104 -7.17 -16.00 -9.80
C LYS A 104 -8.48 -15.38 -10.29
N GLY A 105 -9.14 -14.57 -9.46
CA GLY A 105 -10.34 -13.85 -9.84
C GLY A 105 -10.04 -12.57 -10.61
N LYS A 106 -11.10 -11.81 -10.93
CA LYS A 106 -10.97 -10.45 -11.44
C LYS A 106 -10.43 -9.54 -10.34
N TYR A 107 -9.49 -8.68 -10.69
CA TYR A 107 -8.92 -7.68 -9.80
C TYR A 107 -8.45 -6.47 -10.61
N PHE A 108 -8.26 -5.37 -9.90
CA PHE A 108 -7.53 -4.21 -10.39
C PHE A 108 -6.57 -3.73 -9.31
N VAL A 109 -5.58 -2.92 -9.70
CA VAL A 109 -4.55 -2.42 -8.79
C VAL A 109 -4.71 -0.92 -8.59
N ILE A 110 -4.72 -0.52 -7.33
CA ILE A 110 -4.74 0.86 -6.87
C ILE A 110 -3.32 1.25 -6.51
N GLU A 111 -2.82 2.35 -7.05
CA GLU A 111 -1.57 2.98 -6.64
C GLU A 111 -1.88 4.19 -5.76
N ALA A 112 -1.25 4.25 -4.59
CA ALA A 112 -1.26 5.40 -3.72
C ALA A 112 0.14 6.02 -3.70
N GLY A 113 0.19 7.35 -3.87
CA GLY A 113 1.37 8.14 -4.24
C GLY A 113 2.57 8.14 -3.29
N THR A 114 3.22 9.30 -3.14
CA THR A 114 4.49 9.40 -2.40
C THR A 114 4.28 9.50 -0.89
N PHE A 115 4.52 8.40 -0.18
CA PHE A 115 4.51 8.38 1.28
C PHE A 115 5.88 8.78 1.84
N HIS A 116 5.91 9.79 2.69
CA HIS A 116 7.10 10.23 3.42
C HIS A 116 7.10 9.61 4.81
N ILE A 117 7.95 8.59 5.00
CA ILE A 117 7.86 7.68 6.12
C ILE A 117 9.14 7.74 6.95
N LYS A 118 8.98 7.79 8.27
CA LYS A 118 10.08 7.83 9.21
C LYS A 118 10.93 6.56 9.10
N CYS A 119 12.25 6.72 9.09
CA CYS A 119 13.18 5.60 9.15
C CYS A 119 13.30 5.06 10.59
N ARG A 120 12.98 3.78 10.78
CA ARG A 120 13.17 3.05 12.05
C ARG A 120 14.57 2.46 12.15
N TYR A 121 15.58 3.34 12.23
CA TYR A 121 16.99 2.93 12.39
C TYR A 121 17.26 2.15 13.70
N ASP A 122 16.33 2.18 14.65
CA ASP A 122 16.35 1.34 15.85
C ASP A 122 16.05 -0.14 15.57
N LYS A 123 15.40 -0.44 14.44
CA LYS A 123 14.97 -1.79 14.05
C LYS A 123 15.64 -2.29 12.77
N TYR A 124 15.82 -1.42 11.78
CA TYR A 124 16.18 -1.78 10.43
C TYR A 124 17.51 -1.17 10.01
N LYS A 125 18.16 -1.82 9.05
CA LYS A 125 19.39 -1.34 8.41
C LYS A 125 19.11 -1.13 6.94
N PHE A 126 19.07 0.13 6.56
CA PHE A 126 18.99 0.51 5.17
C PHE A 126 20.41 0.65 4.60
N ASN A 127 20.58 0.28 3.33
CA ASN A 127 21.87 0.12 2.65
C ASN A 127 22.03 1.09 1.49
#